data_AF-A0A679HT29-F1
#
_entry.id   AF-A0A679HT29-F1
#
_cell.length_a   1.000
_cell.length_b   1.000
_cell.length_c   1.000
_cell.angle_alpha   90.00
_cell.angle_beta   90.00
_cell.angle_gamma   90.00
#
_symmetry.space_group_name_H-M   'P 1'
#
loop_
_entity.id
_entity.type
_entity.pdbx_description
1 polymer ?
#
loop_
_entity_poly.entity_id
_entity_poly.type
_entity_poly.pdbx_seq_one_letter_code
_entity_poly.pdbx_strand_id
1 'polypeptide(L)' 'MVLWKAFFFATDNYQVREEFKLNRSDVGWYQIRNALKRRNESGDYIPVDFTSFESAYQALGEKLRPLVYELGFLRA' A
#
# COMPACT_ATOMS: atom_id res chain seq x y z
N MET A 1 7.63 12.45 -0.32
CA MET A 1 6.86 12.40 0.94
C MET A 1 6.63 10.94 1.30
N VAL A 2 6.68 10.53 2.56
CA VAL A 2 6.42 9.12 2.93
C VAL A 2 4.92 8.80 2.79
N LEU A 3 4.59 7.59 2.33
CA LEU A 3 3.22 7.19 1.97
C LEU A 3 2.18 7.44 3.09
N TRP A 4 2.54 7.21 4.36
CA TRP A 4 1.61 7.46 5.47
C TRP A 4 1.27 8.96 5.61
N LYS A 5 2.25 9.86 5.42
CA LYS A 5 2.00 11.30 5.44
C LYS A 5 1.11 11.71 4.27
N ALA A 6 1.35 11.13 3.09
CA ALA A 6 0.53 11.40 1.91
C ALA A 6 -0.94 10.96 2.10
N PHE A 7 -1.17 9.85 2.79
CA PHE A 7 -2.52 9.39 3.13
C PHE A 7 -3.26 10.40 4.00
N PHE A 8 -2.65 10.84 5.12
CA PHE A 8 -3.27 11.79 6.06
C PHE A 8 -3.27 13.25 5.59
N PHE A 9 -2.56 13.60 4.52
CA PHE A 9 -2.52 14.96 3.98
C PHE A 9 -3.88 15.42 3.44
N ALA A 10 -4.68 14.48 2.92
CA ALA A 10 -5.99 14.76 2.33
C ALA A 10 -7.02 13.74 2.82
N THR A 11 -8.29 14.10 2.74
CA THR A 11 -9.41 13.20 3.04
C THR A 11 -10.03 12.68 1.74
N ASP A 12 -10.08 11.36 1.58
CA ASP A 12 -10.72 10.73 0.42
C ASP A 12 -12.21 11.05 0.34
N ASN A 13 -12.76 11.02 -0.88
CA ASN A 13 -14.20 11.16 -1.10
C ASN A 13 -14.98 9.97 -0.49
N TYR A 14 -16.30 10.14 -0.36
CA TYR A 14 -17.16 9.14 0.27
C TYR A 14 -17.06 7.76 -0.39
N GLN A 15 -17.02 7.69 -1.72
CA GLN A 15 -16.97 6.42 -2.45
C GLN A 15 -15.69 5.64 -2.13
N VAL A 16 -14.53 6.30 -2.15
CA VAL A 16 -13.23 5.67 -1.85
C VAL A 16 -13.16 5.22 -0.38
N ARG A 17 -13.68 6.03 0.55
CA ARG A 17 -13.75 5.66 1.96
C ARG A 17 -14.62 4.44 2.20
N GLU A 18 -15.75 4.32 1.50
CA GLU A 18 -16.62 3.15 1.60
C GLU A 18 -16.07 1.91 0.90
N GLU A 19 -15.40 2.07 -0.23
CA GLU A 19 -14.77 0.96 -0.97
C GLU A 19 -13.66 0.30 -0.14
N PHE A 20 -12.77 1.12 0.43
CA PHE A 20 -11.63 0.63 1.23
C PHE A 20 -11.90 0.61 2.74
N LYS A 21 -13.12 0.93 3.16
CA LYS A 21 -13.55 0.95 4.57
C LYS A 21 -12.62 1.77 5.48
N LEU A 22 -12.21 2.95 5.00
CA LEU A 22 -11.18 3.81 5.62
C LEU A 22 -11.60 4.42 6.97
N ASN A 23 -12.89 4.37 7.33
CA ASN A 23 -13.42 4.92 8.59
C ASN A 23 -13.37 3.92 9.77
N ARG A 24 -12.75 2.75 9.59
CA ARG A 24 -12.64 1.74 10.65
C ARG A 24 -11.29 1.80 11.35
N SER A 25 -11.22 1.28 12.57
CA SER A 25 -9.96 1.18 13.33
C SER A 25 -9.05 0.05 12.85
N ASP A 26 -9.55 -0.89 12.05
CA ASP A 26 -8.83 -2.06 11.50
C ASP A 26 -8.25 -1.80 10.09
N VAL A 27 -8.12 -0.54 9.69
CA VAL A 27 -7.60 -0.18 8.37
C VAL A 27 -6.11 -0.55 8.28
N GLY A 28 -5.82 -1.52 7.44
CA GLY A 28 -4.50 -2.02 7.16
C GLY A 28 -3.83 -1.34 5.96
N TRP A 29 -2.57 -1.71 5.76
CA TRP A 29 -1.72 -1.13 4.72
C TRP A 29 -2.24 -1.32 3.29
N TYR A 30 -2.92 -2.44 3.02
CA TYR A 30 -3.52 -2.71 1.72
C TYR A 30 -4.57 -1.64 1.34
N GLN A 31 -5.47 -1.31 2.26
CA GLN A 31 -6.52 -0.31 2.04
C GLN A 31 -5.92 1.08 1.82
N ILE A 32 -4.94 1.46 2.62
CA ILE A 32 -4.23 2.75 2.49
C ILE A 32 -3.57 2.88 1.12
N ARG A 33 -2.85 1.85 0.67
CA ARG A 33 -2.17 1.89 -0.65
C ARG A 33 -3.15 2.02 -1.80
N ASN A 34 -4.27 1.30 -1.76
CA ASN A 34 -5.25 1.36 -2.84
C ASN A 34 -6.03 2.69 -2.85
N ALA A 35 -6.31 3.27 -1.70
CA ALA A 35 -6.87 4.62 -1.62
C ALA A 35 -5.94 5.65 -2.28
N LEU A 36 -4.63 5.59 -1.96
CA LEU A 36 -3.62 6.45 -2.58
C LEU A 36 -3.49 6.24 -4.09
N LYS A 37 -3.58 4.98 -4.58
CA LYS A 37 -3.63 4.69 -6.02
C LYS A 37 -4.84 5.33 -6.69
N ARG A 38 -6.02 5.22 -6.06
CA ARG A 38 -7.24 5.84 -6.58
C ARG A 38 -7.16 7.37 -6.61
N ARG A 39 -6.47 8.00 -5.65
CA ARG A 39 -6.18 9.45 -5.70
C ARG A 39 -5.30 9.82 -6.89
N ASN A 40 -4.28 9.01 -7.19
CA ASN A 40 -3.43 9.24 -8.37
C ASN A 40 -4.23 9.15 -9.67
N GLU A 41 -5.24 8.28 -9.73
CA GLU A 41 -6.12 8.10 -10.89
C GLU A 41 -7.09 9.27 -11.09
N SER A 42 -7.56 9.91 -10.00
CA SER A 42 -8.57 10.97 -10.10
C SER A 42 -8.03 12.31 -10.62
N GLY A 43 -6.72 12.56 -10.42
CA GLY A 43 -6.07 13.81 -10.85
C GLY A 43 -6.38 15.03 -9.96
N ASP A 44 -7.22 14.88 -8.93
CA ASP A 44 -7.60 15.97 -8.01
C ASP A 44 -6.51 16.27 -6.96
N TYR A 45 -5.51 15.39 -6.85
CA TYR A 45 -4.48 15.41 -5.82
C TYR A 45 -3.08 15.35 -6.43
N ILE A 46 -2.09 15.81 -5.67
CA ILE A 46 -0.67 15.64 -6.03
C ILE A 46 -0.38 14.13 -6.12
N PRO A 47 0.09 13.63 -7.28
CA PRO A 47 0.39 12.21 -7.44
C PRO A 47 1.44 11.74 -6.43
N VAL A 48 1.15 10.60 -5.81
CA VAL A 48 2.04 9.95 -4.85
C VAL A 48 2.90 8.92 -5.57
N ASP A 49 4.22 9.06 -5.44
CA ASP A 49 5.18 8.10 -5.95
C ASP A 49 5.28 6.85 -5.06
N PHE A 50 5.18 5.67 -5.66
CA PHE A 50 5.28 4.37 -5.01
C PHE A 50 6.63 3.67 -5.26
N THR A 51 7.47 4.17 -6.16
CA THR A 51 8.69 3.47 -6.61
C THR A 51 9.59 3.07 -5.44
N SER A 52 9.87 3.99 -4.51
CA SER A 52 10.70 3.67 -3.34
C SER A 52 10.13 2.55 -2.47
N PHE A 53 8.81 2.51 -2.27
CA PHE A 53 8.15 1.45 -1.52
C PHE A 53 8.21 0.12 -2.28
N GLU A 54 7.90 0.14 -3.59
CA GLU A 54 7.87 -1.07 -4.41
C GLU A 54 9.25 -1.71 -4.55
N SER A 55 10.30 -0.90 -4.73
CA SER A 55 11.68 -1.39 -4.73
C SER A 55 12.06 -2.04 -3.40
N ALA A 56 11.71 -1.43 -2.26
CA ALA A 56 12.00 -2.00 -0.95
C ALA A 56 11.20 -3.30 -0.70
N TYR A 57 9.93 -3.32 -1.11
CA TYR A 57 9.07 -4.49 -0.99
C TYR A 57 9.55 -5.65 -1.86
N GLN A 58 9.99 -5.37 -3.09
CA GLN A 58 10.58 -6.35 -3.98
C GLN A 58 11.88 -6.91 -3.40
N ALA A 59 12.81 -6.06 -2.94
CA ALA A 59 14.07 -6.50 -2.35
C ALA A 59 13.84 -7.41 -1.12
N LEU A 60 12.84 -7.08 -0.29
CA LEU A 60 12.44 -7.95 0.81
C LEU A 60 11.88 -9.29 0.31
N GLY A 61 11.00 -9.27 -0.71
CA GLY A 61 10.43 -10.46 -1.30
C GLY A 61 11.47 -11.40 -1.91
N GLU A 62 12.48 -10.85 -2.60
CA GLU A 62 13.60 -11.60 -3.16
C GLU A 62 14.44 -12.26 -2.06
N LYS A 63 14.66 -11.56 -0.93
CA LYS A 63 15.35 -12.12 0.23
C LYS A 63 14.57 -13.25 0.92
N LEU A 64 13.25 -13.12 1.04
CA LEU A 64 12.41 -14.10 1.74
C LEU A 64 12.10 -15.35 0.90
N ARG A 65 12.11 -15.23 -0.44
CA ARG A 65 11.75 -16.32 -1.35
C ARG A 65 12.58 -17.61 -1.17
N PRO A 66 13.92 -17.60 -1.04
CA PRO A 66 14.64 -18.84 -0.74
C PRO A 66 14.35 -19.36 0.67
N LEU A 67 14.19 -18.45 1.65
CA LEU A 67 13.96 -18.79 3.06
C LEU A 67 12.64 -19.54 3.29
N VAL A 68 11.60 -19.28 2.50
CA VAL A 68 10.34 -20.01 2.63
C VAL A 68 10.47 -21.50 2.28
N TYR A 69 11.41 -21.87 1.40
CA TYR A 69 11.71 -23.27 1.10
C TYR A 69 12.71 -23.85 2.10
N GLU A 70 13.78 -23.12 2.42
CA GLU A 70 14.81 -23.56 3.38
C GLU A 70 14.24 -23.85 4.78
N LEU A 71 13.31 -23.01 5.23
CA LEU A 71 12.66 -23.15 6.54
C LEU A 71 11.43 -24.08 6.51
N GLY A 72 11.11 -24.67 5.35
CA GLY A 72 10.02 -25.65 5.20
C GLY A 72 8.61 -25.05 5.28
N PHE A 73 8.44 -23.74 5.10
CA PHE A 73 7.11 -23.12 4.97
C PHE A 73 6.39 -23.60 3.70
N LEU A 74 7.15 -23.83 2.63
CA LEU A 74 6.67 -24.38 1.36
C LEU A 74 7.54 -25.57 0.95
N ARG A 75 6.94 -26.55 0.25
CA ARG A 75 7.69 -27.66 -0.36
C ARG A 75 8.36 -27.17 -1.64
N ALA A 76 9.63 -27.53 -1.81
CA ALA A 76 10.41 -27.29 -3.02
C ALA A 76 9.96 -28.18 -4.18
#